data_AF-A0A6N9NK12-F1
#
_entry.id   AF-A0A6N9NK12-F1
#
_cell.length_a   1.000
_cell.length_b   1.000
_cell.length_c   1.000
_cell.angle_alpha   90.00
_cell.angle_beta   90.00
_cell.angle_gamma   90.00
#
_symmetry.space_group_name_H-M   'P 1'
#
loop_
_entity.id
_entity.type
_entity.pdbx_description
1 polymer ?
#
loop_
_entity_poly.entity_id
_entity_poly.type
_entity_poly.pdbx_seq_one_letter_code
_entity_poly.pdbx_strand_id
1 'polypeptide(L)'
;MSLSIKQQLIAQLDRILSAKLEALAASITSTQESRDSDTKSSAGDKFETSREMAQIELNNLENQAEKTARMLNELKQIKTTSTATIGYGSIVNTNHGTYFLSIPYGKLQLDGTTYYVISMASPIGQ
;
A
#
# COMPACT_ATOMS: atom_id res chain seq x y z
N MET A 1 -2.54 21.75 -19.21
CA MET A 1 -3.80 21.34 -18.54
C MET A 1 -3.45 20.97 -17.11
N SER A 2 -4.04 21.63 -16.13
CA SER A 2 -3.91 21.25 -14.71
C SER A 2 -4.64 19.92 -14.47
N LEU A 3 -3.97 18.96 -13.83
CA LEU A 3 -4.58 17.70 -13.40
C LEU A 3 -5.71 18.00 -12.40
N SER A 4 -6.82 17.29 -12.52
CA SER A 4 -7.89 17.37 -11.51
C SER A 4 -7.39 16.84 -10.15
N ILE A 5 -7.98 17.32 -9.05
CA ILE A 5 -7.65 16.85 -7.68
C ILE A 5 -7.67 15.32 -7.60
N LYS A 6 -8.67 14.68 -8.21
CA LYS A 6 -8.77 13.22 -8.29
C LYS A 6 -7.54 12.59 -8.94
N GLN A 7 -7.08 13.12 -10.07
CA GLN A 7 -5.87 12.62 -10.74
C GLN A 7 -4.61 12.86 -9.91
N GLN A 8 -4.53 13.99 -9.20
CA GLN A 8 -3.41 14.28 -8.32
C GLN A 8 -3.34 13.32 -7.13
N LEU A 9 -4.48 13.05 -6.47
CA LEU A 9 -4.58 12.06 -5.40
C LEU A 9 -4.18 10.66 -5.89
N ILE A 10 -4.69 10.24 -7.05
CA ILE A 10 -4.34 8.95 -7.66
C ILE A 10 -2.83 8.88 -7.95
N ALA A 11 -2.27 9.91 -8.58
CA ALA A 11 -0.84 9.93 -8.90
C ALA A 11 0.06 9.92 -7.65
N GLN A 12 -0.34 10.64 -6.60
CA GLN A 12 0.38 10.67 -5.33
C GLN A 12 0.32 9.32 -4.62
N LEU A 13 -0.87 8.67 -4.58
CA LEU A 13 -1.03 7.33 -4.03
C LEU A 13 -0.22 6.29 -4.80
N ASP A 14 -0.25 6.33 -6.13
CA ASP A 14 0.51 5.43 -7.00
C ASP A 14 2.02 5.55 -6.74
N ARG A 15 2.53 6.77 -6.64
CA ARG A 15 3.94 7.03 -6.31
C ARG A 15 4.32 6.48 -4.92
N ILE A 16 3.49 6.73 -3.91
CA ILE A 16 3.75 6.28 -2.54
C ILE A 16 3.75 4.75 -2.46
N LEU A 17 2.75 4.10 -3.05
CA LEU A 17 2.61 2.65 -3.01
C LEU A 17 3.67 1.95 -3.85
N SER A 18 4.04 2.51 -5.01
CA SER A 18 5.12 1.97 -5.84
C SER A 18 6.45 2.04 -5.10
N ALA A 19 6.78 3.18 -4.49
CA ALA A 19 7.98 3.31 -3.67
C ALA A 19 7.99 2.35 -2.48
N LYS A 20 6.83 2.14 -1.83
CA LYS A 20 6.69 1.15 -0.75
C LYS A 20 6.91 -0.28 -1.25
N LEU A 21 6.37 -0.62 -2.41
CA LEU A 21 6.54 -1.95 -2.99
C LEU A 21 8.00 -2.22 -3.35
N GLU A 22 8.70 -1.24 -3.92
CA GLU A 22 10.15 -1.32 -4.18
C GLU A 22 10.95 -1.53 -2.90
N ALA A 23 10.65 -0.78 -1.83
CA ALA A 23 11.31 -0.94 -0.53
C ALA A 23 11.06 -2.32 0.09
N LEU A 24 9.83 -2.85 -0.03
CA LEU A 24 9.49 -4.20 0.43
C LEU A 24 10.23 -5.27 -0.37
N ALA A 25 10.31 -5.13 -1.70
CA ALA A 25 11.05 -6.05 -2.56
C ALA A 25 12.55 -6.09 -2.19
N ALA A 26 13.16 -4.92 -1.97
CA ALA A 26 14.54 -4.83 -1.50
C ALA A 26 14.74 -5.49 -0.12
N SER A 27 13.78 -5.30 0.80
CA SER A 27 13.82 -5.93 2.14
C SER A 27 13.71 -7.45 2.07
N ILE A 28 12.86 -7.97 1.17
CA ILE A 28 12.72 -9.42 0.92
C ILE A 28 14.06 -9.98 0.42
N THR A 29 14.65 -9.37 -0.61
CA THR A 29 15.95 -9.82 -1.15
C THR A 29 17.04 -9.80 -0.09
N SER A 30 17.17 -8.71 0.67
CA SER A 30 18.18 -8.61 1.73
C SER A 30 17.99 -9.64 2.84
N THR A 31 16.74 -9.94 3.22
CA THR A 31 16.43 -10.95 4.24
C THR A 31 16.71 -12.38 3.73
N GLN A 32 16.42 -12.65 2.45
CA GLN A 32 16.76 -13.92 1.79
C GLN A 32 18.28 -14.12 1.73
N GLU A 33 19.03 -13.11 1.30
CA GLU A 33 20.49 -13.16 1.22
C GLU A 33 21.13 -13.39 2.59
N SER A 34 20.63 -12.71 3.64
CA SER A 34 21.14 -12.87 5.01
C SER A 34 20.89 -14.29 5.55
N ARG A 35 19.70 -14.83 5.32
CA ARG A 35 19.35 -16.22 5.70
C ARG A 35 20.28 -17.22 5.00
N ASP A 36 20.55 -17.01 3.72
CA ASP A 36 21.33 -17.93 2.90
C ASP A 36 22.85 -17.80 3.17
N SER A 37 23.34 -16.61 3.52
CA SER A 37 24.74 -16.40 3.94
C SER A 37 25.05 -16.99 5.31
N ASP A 38 24.09 -16.94 6.24
CA ASP A 38 24.21 -17.57 7.55
C ASP A 38 24.24 -19.10 7.44
N THR A 39 23.57 -19.66 6.42
CA THR A 39 23.56 -21.10 6.13
C THR A 39 24.94 -21.61 5.69
N LYS A 40 25.77 -20.78 5.06
CA LYS A 40 27.10 -21.20 4.54
C LYS A 40 28.22 -21.13 5.58
N SER A 41 28.01 -20.40 6.68
CA SER A 41 29.08 -20.05 7.64
C SER A 41 29.00 -20.78 8.99
N SER A 42 28.07 -21.71 9.21
CA SER A 42 27.86 -22.29 10.53
C SER A 42 27.59 -23.79 10.53
N ALA A 43 28.48 -24.53 11.19
CA ALA A 43 28.34 -25.95 11.49
C ALA A 43 27.71 -26.13 12.90
N GLY A 44 26.45 -26.57 12.99
CA GLY A 44 25.87 -27.18 14.21
C GLY A 44 24.50 -26.67 14.68
N ASP A 45 23.77 -27.55 15.38
CA ASP A 45 22.37 -27.56 15.90
C ASP A 45 21.74 -26.27 16.47
N LYS A 46 22.46 -25.15 16.59
CA LYS A 46 21.97 -23.93 17.25
C LYS A 46 21.17 -22.97 16.35
N PHE A 47 20.96 -23.33 15.08
CA PHE A 47 20.48 -22.43 14.02
C PHE A 47 19.03 -22.65 13.56
N GLU A 48 18.33 -23.69 14.03
CA GLU A 48 16.94 -23.93 13.61
C GLU A 48 16.03 -22.73 13.93
N THR A 49 16.15 -22.16 15.13
CA THR A 49 15.31 -21.02 15.56
C THR A 49 15.59 -19.74 14.77
N SER A 50 16.86 -19.43 14.48
CA SER A 50 17.22 -18.22 13.72
C SER A 50 16.71 -18.28 12.27
N ARG A 51 16.72 -19.47 11.68
CA ARG A 51 16.23 -19.71 10.32
C ARG A 51 14.71 -19.64 10.24
N GLU A 52 14.00 -20.19 11.23
CA GLU A 52 12.55 -20.06 11.34
C GLU A 52 12.12 -18.60 11.48
N MET A 53 12.82 -17.83 12.32
CA MET A 53 12.54 -16.39 12.49
C MET A 53 12.74 -15.60 11.20
N ALA A 54 13.80 -15.87 10.44
CA ALA A 54 14.00 -15.25 9.12
C ALA A 54 12.90 -15.63 8.13
N GLN A 55 12.41 -16.87 8.17
CA GLN A 55 11.32 -17.31 7.30
C GLN A 55 9.98 -16.65 7.68
N ILE A 56 9.70 -16.48 8.98
CA ILE A 56 8.53 -15.74 9.47
C ILE A 56 8.59 -14.30 8.96
N GLU A 57 9.75 -13.66 9.04
CA GLU A 57 9.90 -12.28 8.57
C GLU A 57 9.72 -12.17 7.05
N LEU A 58 10.27 -13.11 6.27
CA LEU A 58 10.02 -13.18 4.83
C LEU A 58 8.53 -13.29 4.52
N ASN A 59 7.82 -14.20 5.18
CA ASN A 59 6.39 -14.35 4.99
C ASN A 59 5.63 -13.05 5.34
N ASN A 60 6.05 -12.33 6.38
CA ASN A 60 5.46 -11.04 6.74
C ASN A 60 5.69 -9.98 5.66
N LEU A 61 6.91 -9.88 5.13
CA LEU A 61 7.27 -8.95 4.06
C LEU A 61 6.52 -9.25 2.77
N GLU A 62 6.43 -10.53 2.38
CA GLU A 62 5.68 -10.99 1.21
C GLU A 62 4.19 -10.66 1.34
N ASN A 63 3.58 -10.92 2.49
CA ASN A 63 2.20 -10.55 2.77
C ASN A 63 1.97 -9.03 2.66
N GLN A 64 2.93 -8.21 3.09
CA GLN A 64 2.84 -6.75 2.96
C GLN A 64 2.99 -6.29 1.50
N ALA A 65 3.89 -6.93 0.74
CA ALA A 65 4.10 -6.65 -0.67
C ALA A 65 2.84 -6.99 -1.47
N GLU A 66 2.23 -8.15 -1.20
CA GLU A 66 0.99 -8.58 -1.86
C GLU A 66 -0.16 -7.60 -1.59
N LYS A 67 -0.37 -7.19 -0.33
CA LYS A 67 -1.37 -6.17 0.01
C LYS A 67 -1.12 -4.85 -0.71
N THR A 68 0.13 -4.41 -0.79
CA THR A 68 0.52 -3.18 -1.48
C THR A 68 0.28 -3.27 -2.99
N ALA A 69 0.61 -4.40 -3.61
CA ALA A 69 0.34 -4.65 -5.02
C ALA A 69 -1.16 -4.73 -5.33
N ARG A 70 -1.97 -5.33 -4.45
CA ARG A 70 -3.44 -5.34 -4.56
C ARG A 70 -3.98 -3.91 -4.53
N MET A 71 -3.54 -3.07 -3.60
CA MET A 71 -3.94 -1.65 -3.55
C MET A 71 -3.56 -0.88 -4.82
N LEU A 72 -2.36 -1.09 -5.38
CA LEU A 72 -1.96 -0.49 -6.66
C LEU A 72 -2.88 -0.93 -7.81
N ASN A 73 -3.22 -2.21 -7.88
CA ASN A 73 -4.13 -2.73 -8.90
C ASN A 73 -5.54 -2.15 -8.77
N GLU A 74 -6.06 -2.06 -7.54
CA GLU A 74 -7.35 -1.43 -7.25
C GLU A 74 -7.34 0.06 -7.63
N LEU A 75 -6.26 0.79 -7.33
CA LEU A 75 -6.11 2.20 -7.69
C LEU A 75 -6.16 2.41 -9.21
N LYS A 76 -5.54 1.52 -9.99
CA LYS A 76 -5.57 1.55 -11.47
C LYS A 76 -6.95 1.29 -12.07
N GLN A 77 -7.86 0.64 -11.32
CA GLN A 77 -9.23 0.41 -11.77
C GLN A 77 -10.14 1.63 -11.60
N ILE A 78 -9.68 2.69 -10.92
CA ILE A 78 -10.46 3.91 -10.74
C ILE A 78 -10.65 4.61 -12.09
N LYS A 79 -11.89 4.62 -12.56
CA LYS A 79 -12.29 5.45 -13.70
C LYS A 79 -12.22 6.91 -13.30
N THR A 80 -11.52 7.74 -14.08
CA THR A 80 -11.45 9.20 -13.89
C THR A 80 -12.68 9.93 -14.43
N THR A 81 -13.59 9.23 -15.09
CA THR A 81 -14.84 9.77 -15.63
C THR A 81 -15.80 10.19 -14.52
N SER A 82 -16.51 11.29 -14.71
CA SER A 82 -17.56 11.75 -13.80
C SER A 82 -18.77 10.82 -13.87
N THR A 83 -19.24 10.32 -12.74
CA THR A 83 -20.48 9.53 -12.64
C THR A 83 -21.52 10.29 -11.82
N ALA A 84 -22.79 10.15 -12.18
CA ALA A 84 -23.89 10.77 -11.42
C ALA A 84 -24.10 10.14 -10.03
N THR A 85 -23.63 8.90 -9.86
CA THR A 85 -23.70 8.14 -8.61
C THR A 85 -22.35 8.12 -7.91
N ILE A 86 -22.35 8.29 -6.58
CA ILE A 86 -21.17 8.11 -5.73
C ILE A 86 -20.74 6.63 -5.80
N GLY A 87 -19.46 6.39 -6.07
CA GLY A 87 -18.89 5.05 -6.17
C GLY A 87 -17.36 5.05 -6.05
N TYR A 88 -16.74 3.92 -6.37
CA TYR A 88 -15.29 3.75 -6.27
C TYR A 88 -14.54 4.81 -7.09
N GLY A 89 -13.63 5.53 -6.45
CA GLY A 89 -12.92 6.68 -6.99
C GLY A 89 -13.66 8.02 -6.87
N SER A 90 -14.71 8.12 -6.06
CA SER A 90 -15.41 9.39 -5.84
C SER A 90 -14.75 10.21 -4.73
N ILE A 91 -14.80 11.53 -4.88
CA ILE A 91 -14.45 12.47 -3.82
C ILE A 91 -15.75 13.01 -3.23
N VAL A 92 -15.93 12.84 -1.92
CA VAL A 92 -17.10 13.28 -1.17
C VAL A 92 -16.66 14.35 -0.19
N ASN A 93 -17.23 15.55 -0.32
CA ASN A 93 -17.03 16.63 0.63
C ASN A 93 -18.15 16.59 1.67
N THR A 94 -17.77 16.54 2.95
CA THR A 94 -18.71 16.67 4.06
C THR A 94 -18.31 17.85 4.94
N ASN A 95 -19.18 18.22 5.87
CA ASN A 95 -18.89 19.18 6.94
C ASN A 95 -17.76 18.73 7.89
N HIS A 96 -17.40 17.44 7.89
CA HIS A 96 -16.36 16.86 8.75
C HIS A 96 -15.03 16.62 8.00
N GLY A 97 -14.99 16.77 6.69
CA GLY A 97 -13.77 16.65 5.88
C GLY A 97 -14.03 16.20 4.44
N THR A 98 -12.94 16.05 3.68
CA THR A 98 -12.99 15.52 2.32
C THR A 98 -12.55 14.06 2.29
N TYR A 99 -13.38 13.20 1.73
CA TYR A 99 -13.17 11.76 1.65
C TYR A 99 -12.95 11.33 0.22
N PHE A 100 -11.94 10.49 -0.01
CA PHE A 100 -11.68 9.86 -1.29
C PHE A 100 -11.95 8.36 -1.16
N LEU A 101 -13.08 7.92 -1.73
CA LEU A 101 -13.53 6.54 -1.67
C LEU A 101 -12.70 5.69 -2.65
N SER A 102 -11.67 5.00 -2.17
CA SER A 102 -10.76 4.19 -2.99
C SER A 102 -10.16 3.05 -2.15
N ILE A 103 -8.85 3.04 -1.95
CA ILE A 103 -8.12 2.04 -1.18
C ILE A 103 -8.07 2.42 0.32
N PRO A 104 -7.85 1.46 1.23
CA PRO A 104 -7.63 1.77 2.64
C PRO A 104 -6.22 2.33 2.85
N TYR A 105 -6.06 3.66 2.75
CA TYR A 105 -4.77 4.33 2.95
C TYR A 105 -4.74 5.22 4.20
N GLY A 106 -5.87 5.84 4.57
CA GLY A 106 -5.97 6.73 5.73
C GLY A 106 -5.90 8.19 5.32
N LYS A 107 -4.99 8.98 5.89
CA LYS A 107 -4.90 10.43 5.62
C LYS A 107 -3.85 10.72 4.55
N LEU A 108 -4.23 11.48 3.52
CA LEU A 108 -3.33 11.99 2.49
C LEU A 108 -3.42 13.51 2.46
N GLN A 109 -2.27 14.20 2.48
CA GLN A 109 -2.23 15.65 2.30
C GLN A 109 -1.88 16.00 0.86
N LEU A 110 -2.68 16.88 0.27
CA LEU A 110 -2.46 17.44 -1.06
C LEU A 110 -2.74 18.95 -0.98
N ASP A 111 -1.76 19.77 -1.37
CA ASP A 111 -1.85 21.23 -1.38
C ASP A 111 -2.37 21.85 -0.07
N GLY A 112 -1.91 21.33 1.07
CA GLY A 112 -2.33 21.78 2.41
C GLY A 112 -3.74 21.35 2.84
N THR A 113 -4.45 20.60 1.99
CA THR A 113 -5.76 20.02 2.29
C THR A 113 -5.60 18.54 2.69
N THR A 114 -6.31 18.11 3.74
CA THR A 114 -6.33 16.72 4.17
C THR A 114 -7.48 15.96 3.50
N TYR A 115 -7.14 14.87 2.83
CA TYR A 115 -8.06 13.93 2.20
C TYR A 115 -8.04 12.60 2.95
N TYR A 116 -9.22 12.11 3.33
CA TYR A 116 -9.40 10.80 3.96
C TYR A 116 -9.63 9.74 2.90
N VAL A 117 -8.59 8.98 2.60
CA VAL A 117 -8.57 7.90 1.60
C VAL A 117 -9.01 6.59 2.26
N ILE A 118 -10.25 6.19 2.00
CA ILE A 118 -10.89 5.05 2.66
C ILE A 118 -11.50 4.09 1.64
N SER A 119 -11.60 2.81 1.98
CA SER A 119 -12.33 1.84 1.16
C SER A 119 -13.84 1.94 1.34
N MET A 120 -14.60 1.57 0.30
CA MET A 120 -16.07 1.50 0.39
C MET A 120 -16.57 0.43 1.38
N ALA A 121 -15.71 -0.51 1.79
CA ALA A 121 -16.02 -1.49 2.83
C ALA A 121 -15.81 -0.95 4.27
N SER A 122 -15.36 0.30 4.43
CA SER A 122 -15.23 0.94 5.74
C SER A 122 -16.61 1.22 6.36
N PRO A 123 -16.79 1.16 7.69
CA PRO A 123 -18.05 1.51 8.36
C PRO A 123 -18.58 2.91 8.04
N ILE A 124 -17.72 3.83 7.57
CA ILE A 124 -18.09 5.19 7.15
C ILE A 124 -18.65 5.23 5.70
N GLY A 125 -18.44 4.15 4.93
CA GLY A 125 -18.92 4.01 3.55
C GLY A 125 -20.27 3.29 3.41
N GLN A 126 -20.90 2.86 4.51
CA GLN A 126 -22.30 2.41 4.55
C GLN A 126 -23.26 3.58 4.74
#